data_AF-A0A7R9H7Q0-F1
#
_entry.id   AF-A0A7R9H7Q0-F1
#
_cell.length_a   1.000
_cell.length_b   1.000
_cell.length_c   1.000
_cell.angle_alpha   90.00
_cell.angle_beta   90.00
_cell.angle_gamma   90.00
#
_symmetry.space_group_name_H-M   'P 1'
#
loop_
_entity.id
_entity.type
_entity.pdbx_description
1 polymer ?
#
loop_
_entity_poly.entity_id
_entity_poly.type
_entity_poly.pdbx_seq_one_letter_code
_entity_poly.pdbx_strand_id
1 'polypeptide(L)'
;MSSEENEESKPVIAKTPTDLQRLKLEKLMKNLDKIVPIPERPKEKNTPHVPDFVRNVMGSSAGAGSGEFHVYRHLRRKEYARQKFIQEKAEKDLLEEAYHKKLEENQQTAVERTAKKRRKRLKKKEKLKMNKLAGNTKTNKNESCDKSSDSDKDSVKSDKISANTSPT
;
A
#
# COMPACT_ATOMS: atom_id res chain seq x y z
N MET A 1 -41.59 37.04 2.96
CA MET A 1 -41.43 37.87 1.77
C MET A 1 -40.01 37.69 1.27
N SER A 2 -39.78 36.69 0.43
CA SER A 2 -38.61 36.58 -0.46
C SER A 2 -38.90 35.43 -1.42
N SER A 3 -39.47 35.80 -2.55
CA SER A 3 -39.85 34.96 -3.68
C SER A 3 -38.60 34.29 -4.24
N GLU A 4 -38.50 32.96 -4.07
CA GLU A 4 -37.50 32.15 -4.76
C GLU A 4 -38.01 31.89 -6.19
N GLU A 5 -37.60 32.74 -7.12
CA GLU A 5 -37.75 32.49 -8.55
C GLU A 5 -36.89 31.27 -8.91
N ASN A 6 -37.56 30.15 -9.19
CA ASN A 6 -36.96 28.98 -9.82
C ASN A 6 -36.63 29.33 -11.29
N GLU A 7 -35.51 30.02 -11.49
CA GLU A 7 -34.90 30.19 -12.80
C GLU A 7 -34.40 28.83 -13.30
N GLU A 8 -35.14 28.25 -14.24
CA GLU A 8 -34.78 27.01 -14.95
C GLU A 8 -33.53 27.25 -15.81
N SER A 9 -32.36 27.12 -15.19
CA SER A 9 -31.08 27.24 -15.88
C SER A 9 -30.91 26.12 -16.91
N LYS A 10 -30.69 26.49 -18.18
CA LYS A 10 -30.45 25.56 -19.30
C LYS A 10 -29.36 24.53 -18.96
N PRO A 11 -29.44 23.28 -19.48
CA PRO A 11 -28.45 22.26 -19.17
C PRO A 11 -27.07 22.64 -19.72
N VAL A 12 -26.14 22.95 -18.82
CA VAL A 12 -24.75 23.27 -19.15
C VAL A 12 -23.94 21.97 -19.27
N ILE A 13 -23.49 21.68 -20.49
CA ILE A 13 -22.59 20.54 -20.76
C ILE A 13 -21.16 20.99 -20.48
N ALA A 14 -20.50 20.34 -19.52
CA ALA A 14 -19.10 20.61 -19.22
C ALA A 14 -18.19 20.11 -20.37
N LYS A 15 -17.28 20.98 -20.83
CA LYS A 15 -16.31 20.65 -21.89
C LYS A 15 -14.91 20.42 -21.31
N THR A 16 -14.57 21.10 -20.21
CA THR A 16 -13.28 20.97 -19.53
C THR A 16 -13.43 20.30 -18.14
N PRO A 17 -12.37 19.70 -17.58
CA PRO A 17 -12.41 19.17 -16.22
C PRO A 17 -12.68 20.25 -15.17
N THR A 18 -12.25 21.49 -15.43
CA THR A 18 -12.52 22.65 -14.59
C THR A 18 -14.01 22.98 -14.57
N ASP A 19 -14.69 22.89 -15.72
CA ASP A 19 -16.15 23.09 -15.80
C ASP A 19 -16.90 22.04 -14.98
N LEU A 20 -16.46 20.78 -15.00
CA LEU A 20 -17.06 19.72 -14.16
C LEU A 20 -16.90 20.00 -12.67
N GLN A 21 -15.74 20.49 -12.25
CA GLN A 21 -15.51 20.88 -10.85
C GLN A 21 -16.34 22.09 -10.47
N ARG A 22 -16.42 23.09 -11.34
CA ARG A 22 -17.25 24.29 -11.17
C ARG A 22 -18.72 23.92 -10.96
N LEU A 23 -19.29 23.07 -11.82
CA LEU A 23 -20.68 22.61 -11.68
C LEU A 23 -20.92 21.86 -10.36
N LYS A 24 -19.95 21.03 -9.93
CA LYS A 24 -20.02 20.35 -8.63
C LYS A 24 -19.97 21.33 -7.45
N LEU A 25 -19.09 22.33 -7.53
CA LEU A 25 -18.97 23.39 -6.52
C LEU A 25 -20.25 24.24 -6.45
N GLU A 26 -20.76 24.71 -7.59
CA GLU A 26 -22.02 25.47 -7.66
C GLU A 26 -23.17 24.66 -7.03
N LYS A 27 -23.25 23.34 -7.27
CA LYS A 27 -24.24 22.47 -6.64
C LYS A 27 -24.09 22.36 -5.11
N LEU A 28 -22.86 22.33 -4.61
CA LEU A 28 -22.57 22.27 -3.17
C LEU A 28 -22.85 23.62 -2.49
N MET A 29 -22.51 24.73 -3.14
CA MET A 29 -22.70 26.08 -2.61
C MET A 29 -24.16 26.53 -2.58
N LYS A 30 -25.04 25.93 -3.41
CA LYS A 30 -26.49 26.15 -3.34
C LYS A 30 -27.10 25.76 -1.99
N ASN A 31 -26.48 24.84 -1.24
CA ASN A 31 -26.99 24.36 0.05
C ASN A 31 -25.84 24.25 1.07
N LEU A 32 -25.43 25.37 1.67
CA LEU A 32 -24.30 25.42 2.61
C LEU A 32 -24.57 24.71 3.94
N ASP A 33 -25.83 24.66 4.40
CA ASP A 33 -26.21 24.04 5.68
C ASP A 33 -26.24 22.52 5.62
N LYS A 34 -26.22 21.93 4.42
CA LYS A 34 -26.29 20.47 4.24
C LYS A 34 -24.89 19.85 4.39
N ILE A 35 -24.72 19.04 5.42
CA ILE A 35 -23.50 18.25 5.63
C ILE A 35 -23.26 17.35 4.40
N VAL A 36 -22.07 17.47 3.80
CA VAL A 36 -21.67 16.69 2.64
C VAL A 36 -21.19 15.30 3.10
N PRO A 37 -21.82 14.19 2.65
CA PRO A 37 -21.34 12.86 3.00
C PRO A 37 -20.04 12.56 2.25
N ILE A 38 -18.93 12.53 2.98
CA ILE A 38 -17.65 12.04 2.45
C ILE A 38 -17.74 10.51 2.41
N PRO A 39 -17.50 9.86 1.25
CA PRO A 39 -17.58 8.41 1.17
C PRO A 39 -16.51 7.78 2.05
N GLU A 40 -16.93 6.88 2.92
CA GLU A 40 -16.01 6.02 3.67
C GLU A 40 -15.31 5.04 2.72
N ARG A 41 -14.13 4.57 3.13
CA ARG A 41 -13.40 3.55 2.37
C ARG A 41 -14.27 2.29 2.22
N PRO A 42 -14.27 1.65 1.03
CA PRO A 42 -15.05 0.44 0.84
C PRO A 42 -14.57 -0.63 1.82
N LYS A 43 -15.51 -1.23 2.55
CA LYS A 43 -15.21 -2.32 3.50
C LYS A 43 -14.72 -3.54 2.72
N GLU A 44 -13.77 -4.26 3.29
CA GLU A 44 -13.32 -5.53 2.73
C GLU A 44 -14.49 -6.52 2.67
N LYS A 45 -14.51 -7.31 1.60
CA LYS A 45 -15.54 -8.34 1.43
C LYS A 45 -15.32 -9.40 2.51
N ASN A 46 -16.30 -9.62 3.36
CA ASN A 46 -16.25 -10.67 4.38
C ASN A 46 -17.06 -11.88 3.93
N THR A 47 -16.69 -13.06 4.43
CA THR A 47 -17.53 -14.25 4.30
C THR A 47 -18.80 -14.06 5.12
N PRO A 48 -19.97 -14.52 4.61
CA PRO A 48 -21.22 -14.37 5.34
C PRO A 48 -21.14 -15.12 6.68
N HIS A 49 -21.61 -14.48 7.75
CA HIS A 49 -21.70 -15.11 9.07
C HIS A 49 -22.59 -16.35 9.01
N VAL A 50 -22.13 -17.45 9.63
CA VAL A 50 -22.90 -18.69 9.72
C VAL A 50 -23.90 -18.55 10.88
N PRO A 51 -25.21 -18.79 10.68
CA PRO A 51 -26.18 -18.73 11.77
C PRO A 51 -25.88 -19.76 12.86
N ASP A 52 -26.00 -19.38 14.13
CA ASP A 52 -25.69 -20.25 15.27
C ASP A 52 -26.66 -21.43 15.39
N PHE A 53 -27.95 -21.19 15.09
CA PHE A 53 -29.00 -22.21 15.20
C PHE A 53 -29.78 -22.34 13.90
N VAL A 54 -29.84 -23.56 13.40
CA VAL A 54 -30.76 -23.95 12.31
C VAL A 54 -32.01 -24.51 12.95
N ARG A 55 -33.14 -23.82 12.78
CA ARG A 55 -34.43 -24.19 13.43
C ARG A 55 -35.18 -25.29 12.70
N ASN A 56 -34.97 -25.44 11.39
CA ASN A 56 -35.77 -26.31 10.52
C ASN A 56 -34.98 -27.58 10.14
N VAL A 57 -34.37 -28.24 11.13
CA VAL A 57 -33.61 -29.48 10.89
C VAL A 57 -34.59 -30.65 10.95
N MET A 58 -34.65 -31.41 9.86
CA MET A 58 -35.42 -32.65 9.81
C MET A 58 -34.66 -33.77 10.54
N GLY A 59 -35.38 -34.73 11.12
CA GLY A 59 -34.77 -35.82 11.91
C GLY A 59 -33.74 -36.63 11.11
N SER A 60 -32.72 -37.17 11.80
CA SER A 60 -31.57 -37.83 11.16
C SER A 60 -31.92 -39.07 10.33
N SER A 61 -33.03 -39.74 10.64
CA SER A 61 -33.53 -40.91 9.91
C SER A 61 -34.60 -40.57 8.87
N ALA A 62 -34.93 -39.28 8.68
CA ALA A 62 -35.90 -38.86 7.69
C ALA A 62 -35.31 -38.95 6.27
N GLY A 63 -36.14 -39.32 5.29
CA GLY A 63 -35.74 -39.41 3.88
C GLY A 63 -35.46 -38.04 3.25
N ALA A 64 -34.88 -38.03 2.04
CA ALA A 64 -34.60 -36.79 1.32
C ALA A 64 -35.91 -36.09 0.90
N GLY A 65 -36.09 -34.85 1.37
CA GLY A 65 -37.21 -33.99 0.98
C GLY A 65 -36.97 -33.29 -0.37
N SER A 66 -38.03 -32.74 -0.97
CA SER A 66 -37.94 -32.02 -2.26
C SER A 66 -37.09 -30.75 -2.19
N GLY A 67 -36.96 -30.13 -1.01
CA GLY A 67 -36.15 -28.92 -0.79
C GLY A 67 -34.66 -29.20 -0.51
N GLU A 68 -34.29 -30.44 -0.19
CA GLU A 68 -32.94 -30.77 0.30
C GLU A 68 -31.85 -30.49 -0.75
N PHE A 69 -32.16 -30.75 -2.03
CA PHE A 69 -31.27 -30.42 -3.14
C PHE A 69 -30.91 -28.92 -3.17
N HIS A 70 -31.88 -28.04 -2.96
CA HIS A 70 -31.63 -26.61 -2.97
C HIS A 70 -30.83 -26.16 -1.74
N VAL A 71 -31.09 -26.76 -0.57
CA VAL A 71 -30.31 -26.52 0.64
C VAL A 71 -28.85 -26.86 0.40
N TYR A 72 -28.53 -28.06 -0.09
CA TYR A 72 -27.17 -28.47 -0.43
C TYR A 72 -26.52 -27.53 -1.46
N ARG A 73 -27.25 -27.19 -2.54
CA ARG A 73 -26.76 -26.27 -3.58
C ARG A 73 -26.37 -24.90 -3.00
N HIS A 74 -27.18 -24.34 -2.11
CA HIS A 74 -26.87 -23.06 -1.46
C HIS A 74 -25.70 -23.19 -0.49
N LEU A 75 -25.66 -24.26 0.31
CA LEU A 75 -24.58 -24.53 1.26
C LEU A 75 -23.24 -24.70 0.54
N ARG A 76 -23.20 -25.50 -0.54
CA ARG A 76 -22.00 -25.73 -1.35
C ARG A 76 -21.46 -24.43 -1.96
N ARG A 77 -22.33 -23.57 -2.50
CA ARG A 77 -21.90 -22.26 -3.02
C ARG A 77 -21.32 -21.37 -1.91
N LYS A 78 -21.96 -21.33 -0.74
CA LYS A 78 -21.45 -20.57 0.41
C LYS A 78 -20.07 -21.10 0.84
N GLU A 79 -19.92 -22.41 0.91
CA GLU A 79 -18.66 -23.03 1.30
C GLU A 79 -17.55 -22.81 0.28
N TYR A 80 -17.83 -22.92 -1.02
CA TYR A 80 -16.84 -22.62 -2.06
C TYR A 80 -16.44 -21.15 -2.08
N ALA A 81 -17.38 -20.23 -1.90
CA ALA A 81 -17.07 -18.82 -1.74
C ALA A 81 -16.19 -18.57 -0.50
N ARG A 82 -16.47 -19.27 0.61
CA ARG A 82 -15.68 -19.18 1.85
C ARG A 82 -14.26 -19.71 1.66
N GLN A 83 -14.10 -20.89 1.08
CA GLN A 83 -12.80 -21.49 0.81
C GLN A 83 -11.96 -20.63 -0.14
N LYS A 84 -12.57 -20.15 -1.22
CA LYS A 84 -11.92 -19.24 -2.18
C LYS A 84 -11.46 -17.95 -1.50
N PHE A 85 -12.30 -17.35 -0.66
CA PHE A 85 -11.92 -16.14 0.08
C PHE A 85 -10.73 -16.39 1.02
N ILE A 86 -10.71 -17.52 1.72
CA ILE A 86 -9.60 -17.87 2.63
C ILE A 86 -8.30 -18.06 1.84
N GLN A 87 -8.35 -18.77 0.72
CA GLN A 87 -7.19 -18.98 -0.15
C GLN A 87 -6.66 -17.65 -0.71
N GLU A 88 -7.53 -16.83 -1.30
CA GLU A 88 -7.14 -15.52 -1.85
C GLU A 88 -6.59 -14.58 -0.78
N LYS A 89 -7.14 -14.62 0.44
CA LYS A 89 -6.62 -13.81 1.55
C LYS A 89 -5.24 -14.29 1.98
N ALA A 90 -5.06 -15.60 2.18
CA ALA A 90 -3.77 -16.16 2.55
C ALA A 90 -2.69 -15.86 1.50
N GLU A 91 -3.01 -15.96 0.21
CA GLU A 91 -2.09 -15.60 -0.87
C GLU A 91 -1.70 -14.12 -0.84
N LYS A 92 -2.67 -13.22 -0.62
CA LYS A 92 -2.40 -11.78 -0.50
C LYS A 92 -1.52 -11.47 0.70
N ASP A 93 -1.84 -12.03 1.86
CA ASP A 93 -1.09 -11.80 3.10
C ASP A 93 0.37 -12.26 2.94
N LEU A 94 0.61 -13.42 2.29
CA LEU A 94 1.95 -13.91 1.99
C LEU A 94 2.73 -12.99 1.03
N LEU A 95 2.07 -12.48 -0.01
CA LEU A 95 2.68 -11.56 -0.97
C LEU A 95 3.01 -10.21 -0.32
N GLU A 96 2.12 -9.70 0.53
CA GLU A 96 2.32 -8.47 1.29
C GLU A 96 3.47 -8.61 2.28
N GLU A 97 3.52 -9.71 3.04
CA GLU A 97 4.64 -9.99 3.97
C GLU A 97 5.98 -10.05 3.22
N ALA A 98 6.02 -10.75 2.08
CA ALA A 98 7.22 -10.83 1.25
C ALA A 98 7.63 -9.46 0.69
N TYR A 99 6.66 -8.61 0.33
CA TYR A 99 6.92 -7.25 -0.14
C TYR A 99 7.49 -6.37 0.98
N HIS A 100 6.90 -6.42 2.17
CA HIS A 100 7.39 -5.66 3.33
C HIS A 100 8.79 -6.07 3.74
N LYS A 101 9.08 -7.38 3.81
CA LYS A 101 10.45 -7.88 4.07
C LYS A 101 11.46 -7.33 3.08
N LYS A 102 11.16 -7.39 1.77
CA LYS A 102 12.03 -6.82 0.73
C LYS A 102 12.23 -5.31 0.88
N LEU A 103 11.18 -4.58 1.25
CA LEU A 103 11.27 -3.14 1.47
C LEU A 103 12.19 -2.82 2.66
N GLU A 104 12.06 -3.54 3.76
CA GLU A 104 12.89 -3.39 4.95
C GLU A 104 14.36 -3.73 4.67
N GLU A 105 14.63 -4.84 3.98
CA GLU A 105 15.99 -5.22 3.57
C GLU A 105 16.65 -4.14 2.69
N ASN A 106 15.90 -3.58 1.73
CA ASN A 106 16.38 -2.49 0.89
C ASN A 106 16.65 -1.21 1.69
N GLN A 107 15.80 -0.88 2.67
CA GLN A 107 16.02 0.25 3.56
C GLN A 107 17.26 0.04 4.43
N GLN A 108 17.42 -1.14 5.03
CA GLN A 108 18.58 -1.48 5.87
C GLN A 108 19.88 -1.39 5.08
N THR A 109 19.95 -2.02 3.91
CA THR A 109 21.15 -1.98 3.05
C THR A 109 21.49 -0.56 2.59
N ALA A 110 20.49 0.27 2.28
CA ALA A 110 20.69 1.68 1.95
C ALA A 110 21.21 2.49 3.14
N VAL A 111 20.67 2.25 4.35
CA VAL A 111 21.11 2.88 5.60
C VAL A 111 22.55 2.47 5.93
N GLU A 112 22.90 1.19 5.83
CA GLU A 112 24.24 0.68 6.08
C GLU A 112 25.28 1.30 5.13
N ARG A 113 24.97 1.31 3.82
CA ARG A 113 25.83 1.96 2.80
C ARG A 113 26.01 3.45 3.10
N THR A 114 24.93 4.13 3.48
CA THR A 114 24.94 5.56 3.81
C THR A 114 25.72 5.82 5.11
N ALA A 115 25.57 4.97 6.13
CA ALA A 115 26.29 5.05 7.41
C ALA A 115 27.79 4.79 7.22
N LYS A 116 28.19 3.79 6.42
CA LYS A 116 29.60 3.52 6.06
C LYS A 116 30.23 4.77 5.43
N LYS A 117 29.57 5.36 4.43
CA LYS A 117 30.04 6.57 3.74
C LYS A 117 30.06 7.79 4.67
N ARG A 118 29.04 7.99 5.50
CA ARG A 118 28.97 9.06 6.50
C ARG A 118 30.10 8.96 7.52
N ARG A 119 30.37 7.76 8.04
CA ARG A 119 31.49 7.49 8.97
C ARG A 119 32.85 7.84 8.36
N LYS A 120 33.09 7.45 7.09
CA LYS A 120 34.33 7.83 6.37
C LYS A 120 34.47 9.36 6.28
N ARG A 121 33.40 10.08 5.94
CA ARG A 121 33.38 11.56 5.86
C ARG A 121 33.63 12.23 7.21
N LEU A 122 32.99 11.75 8.29
CA LEU A 122 33.17 12.30 9.64
C LEU A 122 34.61 12.11 10.13
N LYS A 123 35.19 10.91 9.98
CA LYS A 123 36.61 10.67 10.31
C LYS A 123 37.55 11.60 9.54
N LYS A 124 37.30 11.83 8.24
CA LYS A 124 38.09 12.79 7.43
C LYS A 124 37.92 14.22 7.95
N LYS A 125 36.69 14.63 8.31
CA LYS A 125 36.39 15.96 8.86
C LYS A 125 37.07 16.18 10.22
N GLU A 126 37.09 15.17 11.08
CA GLU A 126 37.79 15.19 12.38
C GLU A 126 39.30 15.31 12.19
N LYS A 127 39.91 14.48 11.33
CA LYS A 127 41.35 14.60 10.99
C LYS A 127 41.71 16.00 10.47
N LEU A 128 40.89 16.55 9.56
CA LEU A 128 41.10 17.92 9.05
C LEU A 128 40.97 18.98 10.14
N LYS A 129 40.03 18.83 11.09
CA LYS A 129 39.92 19.72 12.24
C LYS A 129 41.16 19.62 13.13
N MET A 130 41.58 18.42 13.51
CA MET A 130 42.78 18.20 14.33
C MET A 130 44.03 18.79 13.66
N ASN A 131 44.21 18.59 12.35
CA ASN A 131 45.32 19.17 11.61
C ASN A 131 45.26 20.71 11.54
N LYS A 132 44.07 21.31 11.49
CA LYS A 132 43.91 22.78 11.57
C LYS A 132 44.23 23.34 12.95
N LEU A 133 43.78 22.67 14.02
CA LEU A 133 44.12 23.06 15.40
C LEU A 133 45.63 22.90 15.65
N ALA A 134 46.24 21.81 15.19
CA ALA A 134 47.69 21.58 15.30
C ALA A 134 48.50 22.53 14.40
N GLY A 135 48.01 22.83 13.19
CA GLY A 135 48.64 23.74 12.24
C GLY A 135 48.68 25.20 12.70
N ASN A 136 47.78 25.62 13.59
CA ASN A 136 47.85 26.94 14.22
C ASN A 136 49.00 27.05 15.25
N THR A 137 49.65 25.93 15.61
CA THR A 137 50.84 25.92 16.49
C THR A 137 52.15 25.67 15.74
N LYS A 138 52.12 25.33 14.44
CA LYS A 138 53.32 25.06 13.65
C LYS A 138 53.17 25.58 12.22
N THR A 139 53.50 26.86 12.03
CA THR A 139 54.05 27.33 10.76
C THR A 139 55.32 26.53 10.44
N ASN A 140 55.39 26.04 9.20
CA ASN A 140 56.51 25.44 8.48
C ASN A 140 56.63 23.90 8.40
N LYS A 141 56.67 23.49 7.12
CA LYS A 141 57.32 22.35 6.48
C LYS A 141 56.59 20.99 6.39
N ASN A 142 56.28 20.73 5.13
CA ASN A 142 56.57 19.52 4.35
C ASN A 142 55.46 18.50 4.13
N GLU A 143 55.35 18.18 2.84
CA GLU A 143 54.51 17.23 2.14
C GLU A 143 54.68 15.80 2.68
N SER A 144 53.58 15.07 2.79
CA SER A 144 53.64 13.62 2.61
C SER A 144 52.32 13.09 2.04
N CYS A 145 52.48 12.38 0.93
CA CYS A 145 51.52 11.53 0.26
C CYS A 145 50.82 10.55 1.22
N ASP A 146 49.52 10.31 0.99
CA ASP A 146 48.89 9.07 1.44
C ASP A 146 47.74 8.70 0.48
N LYS A 147 48.08 7.87 -0.52
CA LYS A 147 47.10 7.21 -1.38
C LYS A 147 46.55 6.01 -0.61
N SER A 148 45.43 6.18 0.08
CA SER A 148 44.65 5.04 0.56
C SER A 148 43.83 4.45 -0.60
N SER A 149 44.39 3.42 -1.23
CA SER A 149 43.67 2.42 -2.04
C SER A 149 42.52 1.83 -1.22
N ASP A 150 41.29 1.96 -1.70
CA ASP A 150 40.12 1.29 -1.10
C ASP A 150 39.27 0.70 -2.22
N SER A 151 39.52 -0.58 -2.49
CA SER A 151 38.88 -1.40 -3.51
C SER A 151 37.47 -1.81 -3.04
N ASP A 152 36.45 -0.99 -3.30
CA ASP A 152 35.05 -1.40 -3.12
C ASP A 152 34.66 -2.31 -4.31
N LYS A 153 34.62 -3.63 -4.09
CA LYS A 153 33.97 -4.59 -5.01
C LYS A 153 32.44 -4.46 -4.86
N ASP A 154 31.80 -3.78 -5.82
CA ASP A 154 30.35 -3.81 -5.98
C ASP A 154 29.92 -5.15 -6.58
N SER A 155 29.37 -6.04 -5.74
CA SER A 155 28.65 -7.23 -6.20
C SER A 155 27.22 -6.81 -6.57
N VAL A 156 27.00 -6.47 -7.83
CA VAL A 156 25.66 -6.32 -8.41
C VAL A 156 25.07 -7.73 -8.57
N LYS A 157 24.23 -8.16 -7.62
CA LYS A 157 23.34 -9.32 -7.83
C LYS A 157 22.22 -8.87 -8.76
N SER A 158 22.34 -9.20 -10.03
CA SER A 158 21.24 -9.11 -11.00
C SER A 158 20.30 -10.30 -10.75
N ASP A 159 19.18 -10.05 -10.08
CA ASP A 159 18.10 -11.03 -9.97
C ASP A 159 17.45 -11.20 -11.35
N LYS A 160 17.80 -12.30 -12.02
CA LYS A 160 17.07 -12.80 -13.19
C LYS A 160 15.67 -13.23 -12.73
N ILE A 161 14.65 -12.48 -13.14
CA ILE A 161 13.25 -12.90 -13.04
C ILE A 161 13.05 -14.05 -14.02
N SER A 162 13.00 -15.30 -13.53
CA SER A 162 12.61 -16.46 -14.31
C SER A 162 11.10 -16.45 -14.50
N ALA A 163 10.64 -16.04 -15.68
CA ALA A 163 9.28 -16.25 -16.13
C ALA A 163 9.09 -17.75 -16.45
N ASN A 164 8.69 -18.54 -15.46
CA ASN A 164 8.14 -19.87 -15.71
C ASN A 164 6.64 -19.70 -15.99
N THR A 165 6.28 -19.57 -17.26
CA THR A 165 4.92 -19.78 -17.74
C THR A 165 4.75 -21.28 -18.01
N SER A 166 3.95 -21.96 -17.20
CA SER A 166 3.49 -23.32 -17.49
C SER A 166 2.50 -23.32 -18.65
N PRO A 167 2.66 -24.18 -19.67
CA PRO A 167 1.70 -24.31 -20.75
C PRO A 167 0.47 -25.08 -20.28
N THR A 168 -0.71 -24.61 -20.68
CA THR A 168 -1.96 -25.36 -20.71
C THR A 168 -1.96 -26.37 -21.84
#